data_AF-A0A8C8B9M1-F1
#
_entry.id   AF-A0A8C8B9M1-F1
#
_cell.length_a   1.000
_cell.length_b   1.000
_cell.length_c   1.000
_cell.angle_alpha   90.00
_cell.angle_beta   90.00
_cell.angle_gamma   90.00
#
_symmetry.space_group_name_H-M   'P 1'
#
loop_
_entity.id
_entity.type
_entity.pdbx_description
1 polymer ?
#
loop_
_entity_poly.entity_id
_entity_poly.type
_entity_poly.pdbx_seq_one_letter_code
_entity_poly.pdbx_strand_id
1 'polypeptide(L)'
;MNACITEQSHMLFDGRVHVLSWVKDSVSENTEYQCSFISKVGNATSEKSARRPQISHKDTESDGWTKEFDTWKSAISEHDKMMQNWRKTWESCNKKNSL
;
A
#
# COMPACT_ATOMS: atom_id res chain seq x y z
N MET A 1 3.75 3.20 26.81
CA MET A 1 3.24 4.06 25.72
C MET A 1 2.14 3.28 25.02
N ASN A 2 0.92 3.80 24.96
CA ASN A 2 -0.10 3.22 24.09
C ASN A 2 0.23 3.70 22.67
N ALA A 3 0.76 2.80 21.84
CA ALA A 3 0.99 3.13 20.45
C ALA A 3 -0.38 3.39 19.79
N CYS A 4 -0.57 4.59 19.22
CA CYS A 4 -1.81 4.88 18.50
C CYS A 4 -1.85 4.03 17.23
N ILE A 5 -2.80 3.09 17.21
CA ILE A 5 -3.09 2.28 16.03
C ILE A 5 -4.04 3.08 15.14
N THR A 6 -3.67 3.24 13.89
CA THR A 6 -4.52 3.86 12.87
C THR A 6 -5.09 2.74 12.00
N GLU A 7 -6.40 2.81 11.74
CA GLU A 7 -7.09 1.88 10.84
C GLU A 7 -7.85 2.62 9.75
N GLN A 8 -7.96 1.97 8.59
CA GLN A 8 -8.78 2.40 7.47
C GLN A 8 -9.53 1.19 6.91
N SER A 9 -10.83 1.35 6.66
CA SER A 9 -11.66 0.33 6.03
C SER A 9 -12.30 0.83 4.74
N HIS A 10 -12.43 -0.07 3.77
CA HIS A 10 -13.04 0.21 2.48
C HIS A 10 -13.87 -0.98 2.02
N MET A 11 -15.14 -0.73 1.66
CA MET A 11 -16.06 -1.75 1.15
C MET A 11 -15.92 -1.85 -0.37
N LEU A 12 -15.70 -3.07 -0.86
CA LEU A 12 -15.63 -3.39 -2.28
C LEU A 12 -17.04 -3.62 -2.86
N PHE A 13 -17.14 -3.53 -4.18
CA PHE A 13 -18.42 -3.70 -4.91
C PHE A 13 -19.04 -5.10 -4.77
N ASP A 14 -18.24 -6.12 -4.44
CA ASP A 14 -18.69 -7.50 -4.23
C ASP A 14 -19.06 -7.79 -2.77
N GLY A 15 -19.11 -6.75 -1.92
CA GLY A 15 -19.46 -6.87 -0.50
C GLY A 15 -18.29 -7.30 0.40
N ARG A 16 -17.09 -7.56 -0.14
CA ARG A 16 -15.89 -7.76 0.69
C ARG A 16 -15.41 -6.44 1.28
N VAL A 17 -14.69 -6.51 2.39
CA VAL A 17 -14.12 -5.33 3.06
C VAL A 17 -12.60 -5.45 3.10
N HIS A 18 -11.91 -4.44 2.61
CA HIS A 18 -10.48 -4.25 2.82
C HIS A 18 -10.25 -3.43 4.09
N VAL A 19 -9.40 -3.94 4.98
CA VAL A 19 -9.02 -3.27 6.21
C VAL A 19 -7.50 -3.16 6.24
N LEU A 20 -7.01 -1.93 6.42
CA LEU A 20 -5.61 -1.61 6.57
C LEU A 20 -5.40 -1.03 7.96
N SER A 21 -4.44 -1.56 8.71
CA SER A 21 -4.08 -1.07 10.04
C SER A 21 -2.56 -0.87 10.11
N TRP A 22 -2.13 0.23 10.72
CA TRP A 22 -0.73 0.56 10.89
C TRP A 22 -0.49 1.27 12.21
N VAL A 23 0.71 1.09 12.75
CA VAL A 23 1.17 1.71 13.97
C VAL A 23 2.53 2.34 13.73
N LYS A 24 2.75 3.54 14.26
CA LYS A 24 4.06 4.18 14.28
C LYS A 24 4.69 3.92 15.65
N ASP A 25 5.70 3.06 15.68
CA ASP A 25 6.37 2.66 16.91
C ASP A 25 7.90 2.71 16.78
N SER A 26 8.59 2.84 17.92
CA SER A 26 10.06 2.80 18.02
C SER A 26 10.51 1.34 18.14
N VAL A 27 10.98 0.75 17.03
CA VAL A 27 11.26 -0.69 16.95
C VAL A 27 12.58 -1.07 17.65
N SER A 28 12.51 -2.00 18.61
CA SER A 28 13.67 -2.71 19.18
C SER A 28 13.88 -4.09 18.54
N GLU A 29 15.07 -4.68 18.69
CA GLU A 29 15.47 -5.93 18.01
C GLU A 29 14.54 -7.13 18.27
N ASN A 30 13.88 -7.16 19.44
CA ASN A 30 12.98 -8.23 19.86
C ASN A 30 11.49 -7.83 19.84
N THR A 31 11.13 -6.81 19.07
CA THR A 31 9.73 -6.36 18.99
C THR A 31 8.91 -7.30 18.11
N GLU A 32 7.79 -7.80 18.63
CA GLU A 32 6.83 -8.61 17.88
C GLU A 32 5.53 -7.83 17.70
N TYR A 33 4.99 -7.87 16.47
CA TYR A 33 3.72 -7.24 16.12
C TYR A 33 2.69 -8.30 15.79
N GLN A 34 1.55 -8.24 16.47
CA GLN A 34 0.39 -9.09 16.22
C GLN A 34 -0.74 -8.23 15.63
N CYS A 35 -1.17 -8.57 14.42
CA CYS A 35 -2.37 -8.00 13.83
C CYS A 35 -3.53 -8.99 14.04
N SER A 36 -4.66 -8.51 14.56
CA SER A 36 -5.89 -9.29 14.69
C SER A 36 -7.06 -8.52 14.08
N PHE A 37 -7.97 -9.25 13.43
CA PHE A 37 -9.19 -8.69 12.88
C PHE A 37 -10.38 -9.47 13.42
N ILE A 38 -11.41 -8.76 13.89
CA ILE A 38 -12.62 -9.35 14.45
C ILE A 38 -13.80 -8.91 13.58
N SER A 39 -14.38 -9.86 12.85
CA SER A 39 -15.59 -9.63 12.07
C SER A 39 -16.83 -9.72 12.96
N LYS A 40 -17.81 -8.83 12.73
CA LYS A 40 -19.12 -8.86 13.41
C LYS A 40 -19.92 -10.14 13.15
N VAL A 41 -19.63 -10.87 12.06
CA VAL A 41 -20.37 -12.07 11.63
C VAL A 41 -19.70 -13.37 12.11
N GLY A 42 -18.54 -13.29 12.77
CA GLY A 42 -17.87 -14.46 13.36
C GLY A 42 -16.34 -14.45 13.24
N ASN A 43 -15.70 -15.16 14.17
CA ASN A 43 -14.25 -15.23 14.41
C ASN A 43 -13.46 -15.86 13.25
N ALA A 44 -13.07 -15.06 12.27
CA ALA A 44 -11.93 -15.38 11.42
C ALA A 44 -10.74 -14.52 11.88
N THR A 45 -9.94 -15.05 12.79
CA THR A 45 -8.70 -14.38 13.24
C THR A 45 -7.57 -14.81 12.31
N SER A 46 -7.03 -13.88 11.52
CA SER A 46 -5.78 -14.09 10.79
C SER A 46 -4.65 -13.47 11.58
N GLU A 47 -3.81 -14.30 12.19
CA GLU A 47 -2.65 -13.88 12.95
C GLU A 47 -1.42 -13.88 12.04
N LYS A 48 -0.75 -12.74 11.95
CA LYS A 48 0.54 -12.63 11.26
C LYS A 48 1.52 -11.90 12.17
N SER A 49 2.61 -12.58 12.50
CA SER A 49 3.77 -12.01 13.17
C SER A 49 4.68 -11.34 12.13
N ALA A 50 4.83 -10.02 12.20
CA ALA A 50 5.84 -9.32 11.41
C ALA A 50 7.15 -9.23 12.20
N ARG A 51 8.12 -10.08 11.85
CA ARG A 51 9.51 -9.93 12.35
C ARG A 51 10.20 -8.88 11.49
N ARG A 52 10.90 -7.94 12.12
CA ARG A 52 11.77 -6.99 11.41
C ARG A 52 12.73 -7.80 10.51
N PRO A 53 12.83 -7.51 9.20
CA PRO A 53 13.94 -8.03 8.41
C PRO A 53 15.23 -7.60 9.13
N GLN A 54 16.09 -8.54 9.51
CA GLN A 54 17.43 -8.18 9.94
C GLN A 54 18.07 -7.47 8.75
N ILE A 55 18.09 -6.14 8.79
CA ILE A 55 19.02 -5.36 7.98
C ILE A 55 20.36 -5.66 8.61
N SER A 56 20.96 -6.78 8.20
CA SER A 56 22.38 -6.99 8.42
C SER A 56 23.04 -5.79 7.76
N HIS A 57 23.67 -4.94 8.57
CA HIS A 57 24.69 -4.01 8.10
C HIS A 57 25.86 -4.83 7.58
N LYS A 58 25.66 -5.51 6.45
CA LYS A 58 26.68 -5.93 5.54
C LYS A 58 26.44 -5.10 4.31
N ASP A 59 27.36 -4.19 4.08
CA ASP A 59 27.53 -3.42 2.86
C ASP A 59 27.67 -4.40 1.69
N THR A 60 26.56 -4.89 1.19
CA THR A 60 26.48 -5.65 -0.04
C THR A 60 25.22 -5.16 -0.72
N GLU A 61 25.46 -4.19 -1.59
CA GLU A 61 24.53 -3.56 -2.53
C GLU A 61 23.17 -4.24 -2.63
N SER A 62 22.19 -3.45 -2.18
CA SER A 62 20.77 -3.50 -2.48
C SER A 62 20.48 -3.57 -3.99
N ASP A 63 20.92 -4.60 -4.70
CA ASP A 63 20.63 -4.78 -6.12
C ASP A 63 19.15 -5.18 -6.34
N GLY A 64 18.61 -6.02 -5.46
CA GLY A 64 17.21 -6.48 -5.55
C GLY A 64 16.19 -5.37 -5.30
N TRP A 65 16.33 -4.64 -4.20
CA TRP A 65 15.38 -3.57 -3.83
C TRP A 65 15.44 -2.36 -4.78
N THR A 66 16.63 -2.02 -5.29
CA THR A 66 16.77 -0.92 -6.26
C THR A 66 16.05 -1.26 -7.56
N LYS A 67 16.18 -2.50 -8.07
CA LYS A 67 15.47 -2.96 -9.27
C LYS A 67 13.96 -2.99 -9.09
N GLU A 68 13.46 -3.49 -7.97
CA GLU A 68 12.03 -3.49 -7.67
C GLU A 68 11.49 -2.06 -7.59
N PHE A 69 12.20 -1.17 -6.89
CA PHE A 69 11.84 0.23 -6.78
C PHE A 69 11.81 0.94 -8.14
N ASP A 70 12.81 0.73 -8.99
CA ASP A 70 12.87 1.34 -10.32
C ASP A 70 11.75 0.83 -11.24
N THR A 71 11.38 -0.45 -11.11
CA THR A 71 10.23 -1.03 -11.82
C THR A 71 8.92 -0.37 -11.40
N TRP A 72 8.70 -0.25 -10.08
CA TRP A 72 7.53 0.42 -9.53
C TRP A 72 7.44 1.89 -9.96
N LYS A 73 8.57 2.60 -9.91
CA LYS A 73 8.65 4.01 -10.31
C LYS A 73 8.34 4.19 -11.80
N SER A 74 8.80 3.27 -12.65
CA SER A 74 8.53 3.28 -14.08
C SER A 74 7.04 3.04 -14.36
N ALA A 75 6.42 2.05 -13.71
CA ALA A 75 4.99 1.78 -13.86
C ALA A 75 4.10 2.97 -13.47
N ILE A 76 4.43 3.67 -12.39
CA ILE A 76 3.72 4.89 -11.95
C ILE A 76 3.85 6.00 -13.00
N SER A 77 5.06 6.17 -13.56
CA SER A 77 5.33 7.21 -14.56
C SER A 77 4.58 6.95 -15.87
N GLU A 78 4.48 5.69 -16.29
CA GLU A 78 3.70 5.28 -17.46
C GLU A 78 2.20 5.50 -17.25
N HIS A 79 1.68 5.14 -16.07
CA HIS A 79 0.29 5.38 -15.72
C HIS A 79 -0.06 6.88 -15.74
N ASP A 80 0.79 7.74 -15.17
CA ASP A 80 0.57 9.20 -15.23
C ASP A 80 0.54 9.70 -16.67
N LYS A 81 1.49 9.28 -17.51
CA LYS A 81 1.51 9.64 -18.95
C LYS A 81 0.23 9.20 -19.66
N MET A 82 -0.27 8.00 -19.37
CA MET A 82 -1.55 7.52 -19.89
C MET A 82 -2.69 8.44 -19.46
N MET A 83 -2.77 8.78 -18.17
CA MET A 83 -3.82 9.65 -17.63
C MET A 83 -3.79 11.07 -18.23
N GLN A 84 -2.60 11.63 -18.46
CA GLN A 84 -2.46 12.92 -19.13
C GLN A 84 -2.93 12.87 -20.59
N ASN A 85 -2.61 11.79 -21.32
CA ASN A 85 -3.09 11.61 -22.69
C ASN A 85 -4.62 11.44 -22.74
N TRP A 86 -5.19 10.66 -21.83
CA TRP A 86 -6.63 10.53 -21.67
C TRP A 86 -7.30 11.88 -21.41
N ARG A 87 -6.75 12.69 -20.50
CA ARG A 87 -7.24 14.05 -20.23
C ARG A 87 -7.24 14.92 -21.48
N LYS A 88 -6.14 14.94 -22.24
CA LYS A 88 -6.04 15.72 -23.49
C LYS A 88 -7.07 15.29 -24.53
N THR A 89 -7.25 13.98 -24.72
CA THR A 89 -8.25 13.45 -25.66
C THR A 89 -9.66 13.83 -25.22
N TRP A 90 -9.95 13.70 -23.93
CA TRP A 90 -11.24 14.08 -23.36
C TRP A 90 -11.56 15.57 -23.57
N GLU A 91 -10.60 16.45 -23.28
CA GLU A 91 -10.74 17.90 -23.50
C GLU A 91 -10.91 18.26 -24.98
N SER A 92 -10.23 17.55 -25.88
CA SER A 92 -10.34 17.74 -27.33
C SER A 92 -11.72 17.32 -27.88
N CYS A 93 -12.25 16.19 -27.42
CA CYS A 93 -13.61 15.76 -27.75
C CYS A 93 -14.66 16.75 -27.25
N ASN A 94 -14.49 17.29 -26.04
CA ASN A 94 -15.45 18.23 -25.48
C ASN A 94 -15.47 19.57 -26.26
N LYS A 95 -14.30 20.05 -26.71
CA LYS A 95 -14.20 21.26 -27.55
C LYS A 95 -14.84 21.12 -28.94
N LYS A 96 -14.88 19.91 -29.49
CA LYS A 96 -15.52 19.62 -30.79
C LYS A 96 -17.05 19.56 -30.71
N ASN A 97 -17.62 19.30 -29.53
CA ASN A 97 -19.07 19.27 -29.31
C ASN A 97 -19.66 20.65 -28.97
N SER A 98 -18.81 21.68 -28.78
CA SER A 98 -19.23 23.05 -28.45
C SER A 98 -19.16 24.03 -29.63
N LEU A 99 -18.99 23.53 -30.86
CA LEU A 99 -19.02 24.25 -32.13
C LEU A 99 -20.17 23.71 -32.98
#